data_AF-A0A2T3IP75-F1
#
_entry.id   AF-A0A2T3IP75-F1
#
_cell.length_a   1.000
_cell.length_b   1.000
_cell.length_c   1.000
_cell.angle_alpha   90.00
_cell.angle_beta   90.00
_cell.angle_gamma   90.00
#
_symmetry.space_group_name_H-M   'P 1'
#
loop_
_entity.id
_entity.type
_entity.pdbx_description
1 polymer ?
#
loop_
_entity_poly.entity_id
_entity_poly.type
_entity_poly.pdbx_seq_one_letter_code
_entity_poly.pdbx_strand_id
1 'polypeptide(L)'
;MSEFLTIRLSSRADQPVQWLVWSPQQKEVIASGQLEAISQLSEIADYASQRVVYGLVPAGDVLLTEIAIPAGSSRQLSAVLPFLLEEELAQDVDSLHVHLLQKSGDMAQVAVVEHQKVALWLAALEDAGIEIKALLPDCLCLPLFDNGFTAAELDGMWLIRQSGSLGIGAERAWLAPWLETQRVAGEQDTHSAQADTDDLPEPEEVALDDDLVVHYYTPAPENMPGQWVAETPELVMQLLAQGAAESKANLLSGRYKQQPAWRKFLKPWRKVAIAAGVLMAVLVAEHVISVQAMEQQALAYKAESERIFRQVLPQFQRVPSQSYLKRQMNSELSRLGGGGSTEGILHWLAELQPSLAKVSQLSVQNFRYDQNRNEMRFQAVASEFQHFEQLRTMLDEDFEVELGQLNREGNQVTGAIVLRRKS
;
A
#
# COMPACT_ATOMS: atom_id res chain seq x y z
N MET A 1 20.57 -8.88 7.21
CA MET A 1 19.65 -10.02 6.97
C MET A 1 19.47 -10.77 8.28
N SER A 2 18.34 -11.46 8.47
CA SER A 2 18.18 -12.41 9.58
C SER A 2 19.07 -13.64 9.38
N GLU A 3 19.37 -14.37 10.45
CA GLU A 3 20.01 -15.68 10.41
C GLU A 3 19.27 -16.63 9.46
N PHE A 4 20.01 -17.55 8.85
CA PHE A 4 19.42 -18.57 7.97
C PHE A 4 20.13 -19.92 8.12
N LEU A 5 19.39 -20.98 7.81
CA LEU A 5 19.84 -22.36 7.79
C LEU A 5 20.06 -22.80 6.34
N THR A 6 21.19 -23.43 6.07
CA THR A 6 21.51 -24.05 4.79
C THR A 6 21.65 -25.55 4.99
N ILE A 7 20.98 -26.34 4.16
CA ILE A 7 20.99 -27.81 4.21
C ILE A 7 21.46 -28.32 2.85
N ARG A 8 22.61 -29.00 2.79
CA ARG A 8 23.06 -29.69 1.58
C ARG A 8 22.50 -31.11 1.58
N LEU A 9 21.48 -31.29 0.76
CA LEU A 9 20.80 -32.56 0.53
C LEU A 9 21.73 -33.52 -0.21
N SER A 10 21.51 -34.82 -0.01
CA SER A 10 22.30 -35.87 -0.64
C SER A 10 21.60 -36.44 -1.88
N SER A 11 22.40 -36.99 -2.79
CA SER A 11 21.92 -37.63 -4.02
C SER A 11 21.09 -38.87 -3.70
N ARG A 12 21.51 -39.62 -2.68
CA ARG A 12 20.84 -40.84 -2.19
C ARG A 12 20.40 -40.66 -0.75
N ALA A 13 19.29 -41.29 -0.38
CA ALA A 13 18.70 -41.15 0.95
C ALA A 13 19.59 -41.68 2.09
N ASP A 14 20.49 -42.63 1.80
CA ASP A 14 21.43 -43.26 2.74
C ASP A 14 22.75 -42.49 2.91
N GLN A 15 22.93 -41.40 2.18
CA GLN A 15 24.13 -40.56 2.26
C GLN A 15 23.94 -39.42 3.27
N PRO A 16 25.04 -38.99 3.91
CA PRO A 16 24.99 -37.96 4.92
C PRO A 16 24.56 -36.60 4.35
N VAL A 17 23.92 -35.81 5.21
CA VAL A 17 23.39 -34.47 4.89
C VAL A 17 24.10 -33.46 5.77
N GLN A 18 24.80 -32.51 5.16
CA GLN A 18 25.47 -31.44 5.88
C GLN A 18 24.56 -30.23 6.06
N TRP A 19 24.67 -29.55 7.20
CA TRP A 19 23.88 -28.35 7.47
C TRP A 19 24.69 -27.31 8.23
N LEU A 20 24.33 -26.04 8.03
CA LEU A 20 25.00 -24.90 8.65
C LEU A 20 24.03 -23.74 8.87
N VAL A 21 24.11 -23.12 10.05
CA VAL A 21 23.40 -21.89 10.40
C VAL A 21 24.38 -20.72 10.33
N TRP A 22 24.09 -19.76 9.47
CA TRP A 22 24.91 -18.57 9.24
C TRP A 22 24.24 -17.31 9.78
N SER A 23 25.04 -16.44 10.42
CA SER A 23 24.65 -15.09 10.84
C SER A 23 25.30 -14.04 9.95
N PRO A 24 24.58 -13.42 9.01
CA PRO A 24 25.13 -12.34 8.18
C PRO A 24 25.51 -11.09 8.98
N GLN A 25 24.92 -10.90 10.17
CA GLN A 25 25.17 -9.73 11.02
C GLN A 25 26.49 -9.86 11.77
N GLN A 26 26.75 -11.04 12.34
CA GLN A 26 27.98 -11.34 13.07
C GLN A 26 29.10 -11.86 12.15
N LYS A 27 28.77 -12.24 10.92
CA LYS A 27 29.66 -12.92 9.97
C LYS A 27 30.28 -14.18 10.57
N GLU A 28 29.46 -14.97 11.25
CA GLU A 28 29.91 -16.18 11.93
C GLU A 28 28.95 -17.35 11.74
N VAL A 29 29.50 -18.56 11.91
CA VAL A 29 28.75 -19.81 11.95
C VAL A 29 28.19 -19.98 13.36
N ILE A 30 26.85 -19.99 13.48
CA ILE A 30 26.16 -20.17 14.77
C ILE A 30 26.19 -21.66 15.17
N ALA A 31 25.90 -22.53 14.21
CA ALA A 31 25.86 -23.97 14.39
C ALA A 31 26.14 -24.64 13.04
N SER A 32 26.79 -25.80 13.07
CA SER A 32 26.96 -26.66 11.90
C SER A 32 27.00 -28.11 12.32
N GLY A 33 26.70 -29.02 11.39
CA GLY A 33 26.72 -30.44 11.67
C GLY A 33 26.49 -31.27 10.42
N GLN A 34 26.46 -32.59 10.64
CA GLN A 34 26.24 -33.60 9.62
C GLN A 34 25.27 -34.63 10.19
N LEU A 35 24.24 -34.96 9.40
CA LEU A 35 23.32 -36.05 9.65
C LEU A 35 23.80 -37.28 8.87
N GLU A 36 23.48 -38.48 9.33
CA GLU A 36 23.87 -39.72 8.65
C GLU A 36 23.04 -39.95 7.37
N ALA A 37 21.79 -39.48 7.35
CA ALA A 37 20.86 -39.71 6.25
C ALA A 37 19.80 -38.59 6.16
N ILE A 38 19.16 -38.47 4.99
CA ILE A 38 18.08 -37.49 4.76
C ILE A 38 16.84 -37.74 5.65
N SER A 39 16.65 -38.97 6.14
CA SER A 39 15.55 -39.31 7.06
C SER A 39 15.70 -38.68 8.45
N GLN A 40 16.89 -38.19 8.81
CA GLN A 40 17.16 -37.56 10.11
C GLN A 40 16.95 -36.03 10.10
N LEU A 41 16.38 -35.46 9.02
CA LEU A 41 16.14 -34.01 8.92
C LEU A 41 15.31 -33.45 10.09
N SER A 42 14.46 -34.25 10.73
CA SER A 42 13.71 -33.84 11.93
C SER A 42 14.60 -33.43 13.11
N GLU A 43 15.83 -33.95 13.20
CA GLU A 43 16.79 -33.61 14.27
C GLU A 43 17.25 -32.14 14.21
N ILE A 44 17.14 -31.52 13.02
CA ILE A 44 17.53 -30.12 12.81
C ILE A 44 16.33 -29.17 12.64
N ALA A 45 15.10 -29.66 12.86
CA ALA A 45 13.88 -28.86 12.72
C ALA A 45 13.88 -27.63 13.66
N ASP A 46 14.46 -27.75 14.86
CA ASP A 46 14.60 -26.63 15.80
C ASP A 46 15.51 -25.52 15.24
N TYR A 47 16.55 -25.87 14.47
CA TYR A 47 17.42 -24.88 13.83
C TYR A 47 16.73 -24.15 12.66
N ALA A 48 15.68 -24.75 12.08
CA ALA A 48 14.87 -24.16 11.02
C ALA A 48 13.80 -23.19 11.57
N SER A 49 13.44 -23.30 12.85
CA SER A 49 12.41 -22.48 13.48
C SER A 49 12.73 -20.99 13.38
N GLN A 50 11.79 -20.22 12.81
CA GLN A 50 11.90 -18.76 12.59
C GLN A 50 13.09 -18.30 11.73
N ARG A 51 13.76 -19.22 11.04
CA ARG A 51 14.85 -18.91 10.11
C ARG A 51 14.42 -19.14 8.67
N VAL A 52 15.05 -18.43 7.76
CA VAL A 52 14.97 -18.77 6.34
C VAL A 52 15.79 -20.05 6.12
N VAL A 53 15.26 -21.01 5.37
CA VAL A 53 15.98 -22.24 5.05
C VAL A 53 16.28 -22.30 3.55
N TYR A 54 17.52 -22.62 3.20
CA TYR A 54 17.98 -22.87 1.84
C TYR A 54 18.35 -24.34 1.70
N GLY A 55 17.73 -25.03 0.72
CA GLY A 55 18.14 -26.38 0.34
C GLY A 55 19.17 -26.31 -0.78
N LEU A 56 20.32 -26.96 -0.61
CA LEU A 56 21.30 -27.15 -1.66
C LEU A 56 21.21 -28.58 -2.16
N VAL A 57 21.28 -28.76 -3.47
CA VAL A 57 21.28 -30.07 -4.11
C VAL A 57 22.64 -30.34 -4.75
N PRO A 58 23.13 -31.59 -4.79
CA PRO A 58 24.40 -31.90 -5.39
C PRO A 58 24.41 -31.53 -6.88
N ALA A 59 25.41 -30.79 -7.33
CA ALA A 59 25.59 -30.46 -8.74
C ALA A 59 25.74 -31.72 -9.63
N GLY A 60 26.15 -32.87 -9.06
CA GLY A 60 26.17 -34.14 -9.78
C GLY A 60 24.78 -34.69 -10.16
N ASP A 61 23.70 -34.23 -9.52
CA ASP A 61 22.32 -34.59 -9.85
C ASP A 61 21.62 -33.54 -10.72
N VAL A 62 22.31 -32.45 -11.09
CA VAL A 62 21.73 -31.34 -11.85
C VAL A 62 22.60 -31.02 -13.06
N LEU A 63 22.04 -31.17 -14.26
CA LEU A 63 22.69 -30.69 -15.46
C LEU A 63 22.45 -29.18 -15.60
N LEU A 64 23.53 -28.41 -15.62
CA LEU A 64 23.53 -26.97 -15.91
C LEU A 64 24.12 -26.78 -17.31
N THR A 65 23.31 -26.31 -18.25
CA THR A 65 23.72 -26.19 -19.66
C THR A 65 23.14 -24.93 -20.29
N GLU A 66 23.64 -24.59 -21.47
CA GLU A 66 23.20 -23.48 -22.28
C GLU A 66 22.71 -23.98 -23.63
N ILE A 67 21.59 -23.43 -24.10
CA ILE A 67 21.00 -23.76 -25.40
C ILE A 67 20.63 -22.52 -26.20
N ALA A 68 20.76 -22.64 -27.52
CA ALA A 68 20.30 -21.62 -28.44
C ALA A 68 18.77 -21.62 -28.54
N ILE A 69 18.17 -20.43 -28.53
CA ILE A 69 16.74 -20.20 -28.61
C ILE A 69 16.37 -19.98 -30.09
N PRO A 70 15.56 -20.86 -30.70
CA PRO A 70 15.13 -20.64 -32.08
C PRO A 70 14.31 -19.36 -32.22
N ALA A 71 14.42 -18.69 -33.37
CA ALA A 71 13.68 -17.48 -33.67
C ALA A 71 12.16 -17.65 -33.48
N GLY A 72 11.53 -16.76 -32.72
CA GLY A 72 10.08 -16.79 -32.45
C GLY A 72 9.64 -17.57 -31.19
N SER A 73 10.51 -18.40 -30.60
CA SER A 73 10.19 -19.27 -29.44
C SER A 73 10.17 -18.53 -28.10
N SER A 74 10.67 -17.30 -28.05
CA SER A 74 10.95 -16.60 -26.79
C SER A 74 9.73 -16.40 -25.88
N ARG A 75 8.50 -16.34 -26.42
CA ARG A 75 7.28 -16.12 -25.61
C ARG A 75 6.83 -17.37 -24.84
N GLN A 76 7.17 -18.56 -25.33
CA GLN A 76 6.78 -19.85 -24.74
C GLN A 76 8.00 -20.69 -24.39
N LEU A 77 9.13 -20.03 -24.10
CA LEU A 77 10.42 -20.67 -23.92
C LEU A 77 10.35 -21.86 -22.96
N SER A 78 9.80 -21.67 -21.76
CA SER A 78 9.70 -22.75 -20.76
C SER A 78 8.91 -23.98 -21.19
N ALA A 79 7.98 -23.87 -22.14
CA ALA A 79 7.25 -25.02 -22.68
C ALA A 79 8.03 -25.73 -23.81
N VAL A 80 8.96 -25.02 -24.46
CA VAL A 80 9.74 -25.51 -25.60
C VAL A 80 11.10 -26.04 -25.16
N LEU A 81 11.67 -25.55 -24.04
CA LEU A 81 12.98 -25.99 -23.51
C LEU A 81 13.12 -27.52 -23.42
N PRO A 82 12.13 -28.29 -22.91
CA PRO A 82 12.24 -29.75 -22.86
C PRO A 82 12.54 -30.37 -24.23
N PHE A 83 11.78 -29.99 -25.27
CA PHE A 83 11.94 -30.52 -26.62
C PHE A 83 13.28 -30.15 -27.25
N LEU A 84 13.82 -28.96 -26.93
CA LEU A 84 15.14 -28.55 -27.45
C LEU A 84 16.29 -29.37 -26.87
N LEU A 85 16.12 -29.91 -25.67
CA LEU A 85 17.13 -30.70 -24.97
C LEU A 85 16.97 -32.21 -25.21
N GLU A 86 15.91 -32.65 -25.87
CA GLU A 86 15.55 -34.07 -25.97
C GLU A 86 16.67 -34.93 -26.58
N GLU A 87 17.41 -34.40 -27.57
CA GLU A 87 18.53 -35.10 -28.20
C GLU A 87 19.81 -35.11 -27.36
N GLU A 88 19.97 -34.18 -26.41
CA GLU A 88 21.15 -34.05 -25.55
C GLU A 88 21.01 -34.83 -24.23
N LEU A 89 19.79 -35.25 -23.89
CA LEU A 89 19.48 -35.90 -22.62
C LEU A 89 19.51 -37.43 -22.74
N ALA A 90 20.14 -38.08 -21.77
CA ALA A 90 20.22 -39.54 -21.69
C ALA A 90 18.97 -40.21 -21.10
N GLN A 91 17.91 -39.44 -20.83
CA GLN A 91 16.68 -39.88 -20.19
C GLN A 91 15.47 -39.25 -20.87
N ASP A 92 14.29 -39.83 -20.66
CA ASP A 92 13.03 -39.26 -21.12
C ASP A 92 12.80 -37.88 -20.51
N VAL A 93 12.57 -36.87 -21.35
CA VAL A 93 12.38 -35.49 -20.93
C VAL A 93 11.16 -35.30 -20.03
N ASP A 94 10.13 -36.14 -20.17
CA ASP A 94 8.94 -36.08 -19.31
C ASP A 94 9.25 -36.48 -17.85
N SER A 95 10.37 -37.18 -17.63
CA SER A 95 10.89 -37.54 -16.30
C SER A 95 11.76 -36.44 -15.68
N LEU A 96 12.07 -35.39 -16.44
CA LEU A 96 13.00 -34.32 -16.08
C LEU A 96 12.32 -32.96 -15.87
N HIS A 97 12.71 -32.30 -14.80
CA HIS A 97 12.36 -30.92 -14.51
C HIS A 97 13.34 -29.98 -15.20
N VAL A 98 12.90 -29.32 -16.26
CA VAL A 98 13.69 -28.31 -16.96
C VAL A 98 13.29 -26.91 -16.47
N HIS A 99 14.26 -26.16 -15.95
CA HIS A 99 14.06 -24.80 -15.46
C HIS A 99 14.99 -23.80 -16.15
N LEU A 100 14.42 -22.69 -16.64
CA LEU A 100 15.17 -21.55 -17.13
C LEU A 100 15.79 -20.75 -15.97
N LEU A 101 17.12 -20.73 -15.88
CA LEU A 101 17.86 -19.94 -14.90
C LEU A 101 18.02 -18.50 -15.37
N GLN A 102 18.49 -18.34 -16.60
CA GLN A 102 18.80 -17.05 -17.20
C GLN A 102 18.58 -17.09 -18.71
N LYS A 103 18.22 -15.94 -19.28
CA LYS A 103 18.14 -15.73 -20.71
C LYS A 103 19.05 -14.57 -21.08
N SER A 104 19.93 -14.75 -22.05
CA SER A 104 20.81 -13.71 -22.59
C SER A 104 20.71 -13.70 -24.11
N GLY A 105 20.05 -12.69 -24.68
CA GLY A 105 19.82 -12.62 -26.13
C GLY A 105 19.08 -13.84 -26.66
N ASP A 106 19.74 -14.59 -27.54
CA ASP A 106 19.26 -15.83 -28.15
C ASP A 106 19.79 -17.09 -27.44
N MET A 107 20.39 -16.96 -26.26
CA MET A 107 20.84 -18.09 -25.44
C MET A 107 19.99 -18.21 -24.16
N ALA A 108 19.70 -19.45 -23.78
CA ALA A 108 19.01 -19.81 -22.55
C ALA A 108 19.89 -20.73 -21.71
N GLN A 109 20.11 -20.34 -20.46
CA GLN A 109 20.81 -21.17 -19.48
C GLN A 109 19.77 -21.87 -18.62
N VAL A 110 19.89 -23.20 -18.53
CA VAL A 110 18.87 -24.08 -17.98
C VAL A 110 19.47 -25.03 -16.96
N ALA A 111 18.65 -25.37 -15.96
CA ALA A 111 18.90 -26.46 -15.05
C ALA A 111 17.96 -27.61 -15.36
N VAL A 112 18.50 -28.82 -15.43
CA VAL A 112 17.73 -30.05 -15.65
C VAL A 112 17.98 -30.99 -14.49
N VAL A 113 16.92 -31.49 -13.87
CA VAL A 113 16.99 -32.39 -12.71
C VAL A 113 15.84 -33.39 -12.73
N GLU A 114 16.07 -34.63 -12.31
CA GLU A 114 15.02 -35.65 -12.27
C GLU A 114 13.87 -35.27 -11.33
N HIS A 115 12.64 -35.48 -11.79
CA HIS A 115 11.45 -35.25 -10.99
C HIS A 115 11.42 -36.10 -9.71
N GLN A 116 11.96 -37.31 -9.78
CA GLN A 116 12.07 -38.23 -8.65
C GLN A 116 12.99 -37.68 -7.55
N LYS A 117 14.11 -37.06 -7.92
CA LYS A 117 15.07 -36.44 -6.98
C LYS A 117 14.45 -35.24 -6.26
N VAL A 118 13.82 -34.34 -7.02
CA VAL A 118 13.13 -33.18 -6.42
C VAL A 118 12.01 -33.63 -5.48
N ALA A 119 11.24 -34.65 -5.86
CA ALA A 119 10.18 -35.20 -5.01
C ALA A 119 10.75 -35.83 -3.72
N LEU A 120 11.84 -36.60 -3.81
CA LEU A 120 12.52 -37.18 -2.65
C LEU A 120 12.93 -36.09 -1.64
N TRP A 121 13.62 -35.05 -2.13
CA TRP A 121 14.10 -33.97 -1.29
C TRP A 121 12.99 -33.17 -0.64
N LEU A 122 11.96 -32.80 -1.42
CA LEU A 122 10.83 -32.02 -0.91
C LEU A 122 9.99 -32.83 0.08
N ALA A 123 9.78 -34.12 -0.16
CA ALA A 123 9.06 -34.99 0.77
C ALA A 123 9.80 -35.12 2.11
N ALA A 124 11.12 -35.35 2.08
CA ALA A 124 11.90 -35.46 3.31
C ALA A 124 11.92 -34.16 4.13
N LEU A 125 11.96 -33.00 3.46
CA LEU A 125 11.84 -31.69 4.11
C LEU A 125 10.43 -31.46 4.69
N GLU A 126 9.39 -31.85 3.96
CA GLU A 126 7.99 -31.75 4.42
C GLU A 126 7.72 -32.65 5.63
N ASP A 127 8.22 -33.90 5.61
CA ASP A 127 8.11 -34.85 6.72
C ASP A 127 8.81 -34.35 7.98
N ALA A 128 9.92 -33.62 7.84
CA ALA A 128 10.62 -32.96 8.93
C ALA A 128 9.98 -31.62 9.36
N GLY A 129 8.94 -31.15 8.67
CA GLY A 129 8.29 -29.86 8.94
C GLY A 129 9.14 -28.64 8.55
N ILE A 130 10.12 -28.81 7.66
CA ILE A 130 11.06 -27.77 7.23
C ILE A 130 10.59 -27.15 5.91
N GLU A 131 10.30 -25.85 5.94
CA GLU A 131 9.93 -25.09 4.74
C GLU A 131 11.16 -24.38 4.15
N ILE A 132 11.56 -24.75 2.93
CA ILE A 132 12.66 -24.10 2.22
C ILE A 132 12.18 -22.91 1.37
N LYS A 133 13.00 -21.86 1.33
CA LYS A 133 12.79 -20.68 0.49
C LYS A 133 13.24 -20.93 -0.95
N ALA A 134 14.32 -21.66 -1.13
CA ALA A 134 14.88 -21.99 -2.44
C ALA A 134 15.59 -23.35 -2.40
N LEU A 135 15.65 -23.97 -3.58
CA LEU A 135 16.38 -25.21 -3.83
C LEU A 135 17.44 -24.90 -4.90
N LEU A 136 18.71 -24.92 -4.54
CA LEU A 136 19.82 -24.38 -5.35
C LEU A 136 20.83 -25.49 -5.66
N PRO A 137 21.41 -25.57 -6.87
CA PRO A 137 22.60 -26.38 -7.10
C PRO A 137 23.76 -25.88 -6.22
N ASP A 138 24.45 -26.77 -5.52
CA ASP A 138 25.51 -26.41 -4.57
C ASP A 138 26.68 -25.69 -5.26
N CYS A 139 27.11 -26.13 -6.45
CA CYS A 139 28.18 -25.44 -7.20
C CYS A 139 27.87 -23.96 -7.50
N LEU A 140 26.60 -23.59 -7.75
CA LEU A 140 26.21 -22.21 -8.02
C LEU A 140 26.18 -21.31 -6.77
N CYS A 141 26.47 -21.88 -5.60
CA CYS A 141 26.61 -21.17 -4.33
C CYS A 141 28.07 -20.91 -3.95
N LEU A 142 29.05 -21.36 -4.75
CA LEU A 142 30.44 -20.93 -4.59
C LEU A 142 30.59 -19.45 -4.98
N PRO A 143 31.61 -18.73 -4.49
CA PRO A 143 31.93 -17.39 -4.97
C PRO A 143 32.07 -17.32 -6.49
N LEU A 144 31.84 -16.14 -7.07
CA LEU A 144 31.97 -15.91 -8.51
C LEU A 144 33.13 -14.94 -8.77
N PHE A 145 34.00 -15.30 -9.70
CA PHE A 145 35.06 -14.42 -10.22
C PHE A 145 34.76 -14.09 -11.68
N ASP A 146 35.14 -12.89 -12.12
CA ASP A 146 34.88 -12.45 -13.49
C ASP A 146 35.75 -13.20 -14.51
N ASN A 147 36.99 -13.54 -14.14
CA ASN A 147 37.99 -14.16 -15.02
C ASN A 147 38.55 -15.46 -14.41
N GLY A 148 37.67 -16.41 -14.09
CA GLY A 148 38.12 -17.72 -13.61
C GLY A 148 37.00 -18.56 -13.02
N PHE A 149 37.28 -19.85 -12.88
CA PHE A 149 36.37 -20.77 -12.21
C PHE A 149 36.61 -20.75 -10.71
N THR A 150 35.59 -21.09 -9.93
CA THR A 150 35.75 -21.32 -8.49
C THR A 150 35.56 -22.78 -8.18
N ALA A 151 36.45 -23.37 -7.38
CA ALA A 151 36.47 -24.78 -7.06
C ALA A 151 36.54 -25.03 -5.54
N ALA A 152 35.77 -26.02 -5.07
CA ALA A 152 35.90 -26.53 -3.71
C ALA A 152 35.54 -28.02 -3.67
N GLU A 153 36.27 -28.80 -2.88
CA GLU A 153 35.99 -30.21 -2.63
C GLU A 153 35.06 -30.38 -1.42
N LEU A 154 34.02 -31.20 -1.57
CA LEU A 154 33.11 -31.56 -0.49
C LEU A 154 32.66 -33.02 -0.63
N ASP A 155 32.94 -33.83 0.39
CA ASP A 155 32.63 -35.27 0.42
C ASP A 155 33.18 -36.05 -0.80
N GLY A 156 34.41 -35.76 -1.24
CA GLY A 156 35.04 -36.44 -2.38
C GLY A 156 34.60 -35.94 -3.76
N MET A 157 33.68 -34.97 -3.81
CA MET A 157 33.21 -34.33 -5.04
C MET A 157 33.75 -32.91 -5.15
N TRP A 158 34.29 -32.57 -6.31
CA TRP A 158 34.68 -31.20 -6.63
C TRP A 158 33.49 -30.45 -7.21
N LEU A 159 33.12 -29.37 -6.54
CA LEU A 159 32.15 -28.39 -7.01
C LEU A 159 32.92 -27.32 -7.78
N ILE A 160 32.51 -27.05 -9.02
CA ILE A 160 33.10 -26.01 -9.85
C ILE A 160 32.02 -25.05 -10.32
N ARG A 161 32.20 -23.76 -10.06
CA ARG A 161 31.38 -22.68 -10.58
C ARG A 161 32.09 -22.01 -11.73
N GLN A 162 31.46 -22.00 -12.90
CA GLN A 162 32.02 -21.39 -14.11
C GLN A 162 31.47 -19.98 -14.32
N SER A 163 30.18 -19.77 -14.00
CA SER A 163 29.51 -18.49 -14.21
C SER A 163 28.37 -18.27 -13.20
N GLY A 164 27.54 -17.26 -13.44
CA GLY A 164 26.34 -16.99 -12.63
C GLY A 164 25.34 -18.16 -12.57
N SER A 165 25.35 -19.02 -13.59
CA SER A 165 24.33 -20.04 -13.88
C SER A 165 24.90 -21.38 -14.36
N LEU A 166 26.18 -21.44 -14.71
CA LEU A 166 26.89 -22.66 -15.12
C LEU A 166 27.85 -23.13 -14.03
N GLY A 167 27.93 -24.44 -13.90
CA GLY A 167 28.80 -25.11 -12.96
C GLY A 167 28.61 -26.62 -13.04
N ILE A 168 29.50 -27.36 -12.40
CA ILE A 168 29.48 -28.83 -12.38
C ILE A 168 29.84 -29.37 -11.00
N GLY A 169 29.48 -30.64 -10.77
CA GLY A 169 30.03 -31.45 -9.70
C GLY A 169 30.69 -32.69 -10.31
N ALA A 170 31.96 -32.94 -9.99
CA ALA A 170 32.70 -34.08 -10.55
C ALA A 170 33.62 -34.74 -9.53
N GLU A 171 33.83 -36.04 -9.66
CA GLU A 171 34.87 -36.73 -8.90
C GLU A 171 36.25 -36.27 -9.38
N ARG A 172 37.26 -36.36 -8.50
CA ARG A 172 38.64 -35.94 -8.79
C ARG A 172 39.20 -36.53 -10.09
N ALA A 173 38.86 -37.78 -10.42
CA ALA A 173 39.38 -38.47 -11.60
C ALA A 173 38.93 -37.83 -12.93
N TRP A 174 37.79 -37.13 -12.94
CA TRP A 174 37.21 -36.53 -14.14
C TRP A 174 37.58 -35.05 -14.32
N LEU A 175 38.18 -34.44 -13.30
CA LEU A 175 38.53 -33.01 -13.34
C LEU A 175 39.53 -32.67 -14.44
N ALA A 176 40.65 -33.38 -14.53
CA ALA A 176 41.70 -33.05 -15.50
C ALA A 176 41.20 -33.16 -16.96
N PRO A 177 40.54 -34.25 -17.38
CA PRO A 177 39.95 -34.33 -18.72
C PRO A 177 38.94 -33.21 -18.98
N TRP A 178 38.10 -32.89 -18.00
CA TRP A 178 37.09 -31.86 -18.16
C TRP A 178 37.70 -30.46 -18.30
N LEU A 179 38.66 -30.09 -17.46
CA LEU A 179 39.34 -28.79 -17.53
C LEU A 179 40.06 -28.59 -18.87
N GLU A 180 40.64 -29.65 -19.45
CA GLU A 180 41.26 -29.56 -20.77
C GLU A 180 40.23 -29.25 -21.86
N THR A 181 39.02 -29.81 -21.78
CA THR A 181 37.94 -29.47 -22.73
C THR A 181 37.51 -28.02 -22.62
N GLN A 182 37.53 -27.44 -21.41
CA GLN A 182 37.16 -26.05 -21.19
C GLN A 182 38.21 -25.09 -21.74
N ARG A 183 39.51 -25.44 -21.63
CA ARG A 183 40.60 -24.62 -22.18
C ARG A 183 40.52 -24.53 -23.71
N VAL A 184 40.32 -25.67 -24.38
CA VAL A 184 40.19 -25.71 -25.85
C VAL A 184 38.94 -25.00 -26.34
N ALA A 185 37.83 -25.04 -25.58
CA ALA A 185 36.62 -24.31 -25.95
C ALA A 185 36.81 -22.79 -25.89
N GLY A 186 37.53 -22.28 -24.88
CA GLY A 186 37.85 -20.87 -24.75
C GLY A 186 38.68 -20.31 -25.92
N GLU A 187 39.65 -21.09 -26.41
CA GLU A 187 40.51 -20.71 -27.55
C GLU A 187 39.73 -20.56 -28.89
N GLN A 188 38.63 -21.31 -29.06
CA GLN A 188 37.82 -21.25 -30.29
C GLN A 188 36.94 -19.99 -30.36
N ASP A 189 36.45 -19.50 -29.22
CA ASP A 189 35.63 -18.30 -29.17
C ASP A 189 36.47 -17.04 -29.46
N THR A 190 37.73 -16.98 -29.03
CA THR A 190 38.65 -15.86 -29.29
C THR A 190 39.03 -15.72 -30.77
N HIS A 191 39.09 -16.83 -31.52
CA HIS A 191 39.38 -16.81 -32.97
C HIS A 191 38.15 -16.51 -33.86
N SER A 192 36.93 -16.61 -33.33
CA SER A 192 35.70 -16.29 -34.10
C SER A 192 35.42 -14.78 -34.22
N ALA A 193 36.10 -13.93 -33.42
CA ALA A 193 35.95 -12.48 -33.45
C ALA A 193 36.85 -11.75 -34.47
N GLN A 194 37.70 -12.46 -35.22
CA GLN A 194 38.52 -11.91 -36.30
C GLN A 194 37.99 -12.34 -37.68
N ALA A 195 36.83 -11.82 -38.05
CA ALA A 195 36.40 -11.78 -39.45
C ALA A 195 36.05 -10.34 -39.82
N ASP A 196 36.68 -9.87 -40.89
CA ASP A 196 36.47 -8.62 -41.64
C ASP A 196 37.04 -7.31 -41.06
N THR A 197 38.36 -7.13 -41.17
CA THR A 197 38.94 -5.85 -41.64
C THR A 197 40.28 -6.08 -42.36
N ASP A 198 40.26 -5.95 -43.68
CA ASP A 198 41.42 -5.83 -44.57
C ASP A 198 41.88 -4.35 -44.54
N ASP A 199 42.90 -4.01 -43.73
CA ASP A 199 43.98 -3.02 -43.99
C ASP A 199 44.71 -2.59 -42.68
N LEU A 200 46.04 -2.83 -42.63
CA LEU A 200 47.09 -2.22 -41.77
C LEU A 200 47.21 -2.65 -40.28
N PRO A 201 48.41 -2.42 -39.71
CA PRO A 201 49.58 -3.31 -39.66
C PRO A 201 49.51 -4.31 -38.49
N GLU A 202 50.38 -5.33 -38.53
CA GLU A 202 50.55 -6.39 -37.52
C GLU A 202 50.22 -5.92 -36.09
N PRO A 203 49.17 -6.45 -35.44
CA PRO A 203 48.96 -6.16 -34.03
C PRO A 203 50.11 -6.81 -33.26
N GLU A 204 50.75 -6.02 -32.39
CA GLU A 204 51.62 -6.54 -31.35
C GLU A 204 50.95 -7.76 -30.72
N GLU A 205 51.61 -8.92 -30.78
CA GLU A 205 51.24 -10.11 -30.05
C GLU A 205 51.25 -9.76 -28.54
N VAL A 206 50.13 -9.24 -28.05
CA VAL A 206 49.81 -9.34 -26.63
C VAL A 206 49.49 -10.80 -26.42
N ALA A 207 50.54 -11.59 -26.15
CA ALA A 207 50.40 -12.92 -25.60
C ALA A 207 49.67 -12.78 -24.26
N LEU A 208 48.34 -12.81 -24.31
CA LEU A 208 47.51 -13.16 -23.17
C LEU A 208 47.81 -14.64 -22.92
N ASP A 209 48.50 -14.92 -21.81
CA ASP A 209 48.53 -16.25 -21.21
C ASP A 209 47.07 -16.65 -20.95
N ASP A 210 46.44 -17.33 -21.92
CA ASP A 210 45.05 -17.78 -21.87
C ASP A 210 44.93 -19.09 -21.05
N ASP A 211 45.73 -19.19 -19.98
CA ASP A 211 45.68 -20.33 -19.08
C ASP A 211 44.46 -20.19 -18.17
N LEU A 212 43.57 -21.17 -18.26
CA LEU A 212 42.37 -21.30 -17.44
C LEU A 212 42.69 -21.11 -15.95
N VAL A 213 42.20 -20.05 -15.33
CA VAL A 213 42.39 -19.75 -13.90
C VAL A 213 41.29 -20.41 -13.06
N VAL A 214 41.68 -21.14 -12.02
CA VAL A 214 40.79 -21.77 -11.06
C VAL A 214 41.11 -21.31 -9.64
N HIS A 215 40.22 -20.52 -9.05
CA HIS A 215 40.27 -20.11 -7.65
C HIS A 215 39.77 -21.25 -6.76
N TYR A 216 40.53 -21.67 -5.76
CA TYR A 216 40.16 -22.79 -4.91
C TYR A 216 40.16 -22.46 -3.42
N TYR A 217 39.20 -23.03 -2.70
CA TYR A 217 39.04 -22.88 -1.25
C TYR A 217 39.46 -24.12 -0.44
N THR A 218 39.66 -25.25 -1.13
CA THR A 218 40.18 -26.51 -0.58
C THR A 218 41.47 -26.89 -1.30
N PRO A 219 42.44 -27.58 -0.65
CA PRO A 219 43.72 -27.91 -1.26
C PRO A 219 43.58 -28.44 -2.68
N ALA A 220 44.24 -27.79 -3.64
CA ALA A 220 44.14 -28.13 -5.05
C ALA A 220 44.58 -29.59 -5.30
N PRO A 221 43.96 -30.29 -6.26
CA PRO A 221 44.41 -31.62 -6.63
C PRO A 221 45.77 -31.55 -7.34
N GLU A 222 46.65 -32.51 -7.07
CA GLU A 222 47.93 -32.63 -7.78
C GLU A 222 47.72 -32.90 -9.28
N ASN A 223 48.59 -32.34 -10.12
CA ASN A 223 48.66 -32.55 -11.58
C ASN A 223 47.37 -32.17 -12.34
N MET A 224 46.75 -31.05 -11.98
CA MET A 224 45.59 -30.52 -12.72
C MET A 224 46.02 -29.49 -13.77
N PRO A 225 45.37 -29.45 -14.94
CA PRO A 225 45.58 -28.40 -15.92
C PRO A 225 45.02 -27.05 -15.43
N GLY A 226 45.53 -25.96 -16.01
CA GLY A 226 45.18 -24.59 -15.65
C GLY A 226 45.97 -24.03 -14.46
N GLN A 227 45.79 -22.74 -14.19
CA GLN A 227 46.42 -22.03 -13.08
C GLN A 227 45.53 -22.08 -11.84
N TRP A 228 45.94 -22.81 -10.81
CA TRP A 228 45.20 -22.93 -9.56
C TRP A 228 45.65 -21.88 -8.54
N VAL A 229 44.77 -20.96 -8.18
CA VAL A 229 45.02 -19.86 -7.23
C VAL A 229 44.34 -20.15 -5.89
N ALA A 230 45.13 -20.19 -4.82
CA ALA A 230 44.62 -20.45 -3.48
C ALA A 230 43.88 -19.23 -2.93
N GLU A 231 42.65 -19.42 -2.48
CA GLU A 231 41.90 -18.43 -1.71
C GLU A 231 41.99 -18.72 -0.19
N THR A 232 41.52 -17.79 0.63
CA THR A 232 41.50 -17.97 2.09
C THR A 232 40.69 -19.22 2.47
N PRO A 233 41.29 -20.22 3.14
CA PRO A 233 40.57 -21.44 3.48
C PRO A 233 39.39 -21.14 4.40
N GLU A 234 38.19 -21.46 3.94
CA GLU A 234 36.95 -21.40 4.69
C GLU A 234 36.29 -22.78 4.74
N LEU A 235 35.41 -23.00 5.72
CA LEU A 235 34.55 -24.19 5.69
C LEU A 235 33.70 -24.16 4.41
N VAL A 236 33.73 -25.22 3.60
CA VAL A 236 33.01 -25.23 2.31
C VAL A 236 31.51 -24.98 2.52
N MET A 237 30.89 -25.57 3.54
CA MET A 237 29.50 -25.29 3.89
C MET A 237 29.24 -23.83 4.26
N GLN A 238 30.22 -23.11 4.81
CA GLN A 238 30.10 -21.67 5.07
C GLN A 238 30.10 -20.89 3.75
N LEU A 239 31.01 -21.20 2.81
CA LEU A 239 31.03 -20.58 1.47
C LEU A 239 29.70 -20.78 0.75
N LEU A 240 29.22 -22.03 0.73
CA LEU A 240 27.94 -22.39 0.13
C LEU A 240 26.76 -21.67 0.81
N ALA A 241 26.78 -21.54 2.14
CA ALA A 241 25.73 -20.82 2.85
C ALA A 241 25.72 -19.33 2.50
N GLN A 242 26.89 -18.68 2.41
CA GLN A 242 26.98 -17.29 1.99
C GLN A 242 26.44 -17.10 0.57
N GLY A 243 26.87 -17.92 -0.39
CA GLY A 243 26.39 -17.83 -1.77
C GLY A 243 24.93 -18.24 -1.95
N ALA A 244 24.37 -19.10 -1.09
CA ALA A 244 22.95 -19.47 -1.14
C ALA A 244 22.02 -18.27 -0.92
N ALA A 245 22.44 -17.29 -0.12
CA ALA A 245 21.68 -16.08 0.12
C ALA A 245 21.69 -15.12 -1.09
N GLU A 246 22.73 -15.19 -1.93
CA GLU A 246 22.96 -14.31 -3.08
C GLU A 246 22.54 -14.92 -4.41
N SER A 247 22.56 -16.25 -4.51
CA SER A 247 22.24 -16.98 -5.73
C SER A 247 20.79 -16.78 -6.16
N LYS A 248 20.62 -16.56 -7.47
CA LYS A 248 19.30 -16.44 -8.11
C LYS A 248 18.80 -17.75 -8.70
N ALA A 249 19.64 -18.79 -8.72
CA ALA A 249 19.37 -20.06 -9.38
C ALA A 249 18.45 -20.95 -8.52
N ASN A 250 17.14 -20.95 -8.76
CA ASN A 250 16.18 -21.67 -7.90
C ASN A 250 15.38 -22.72 -8.68
N LEU A 251 15.53 -23.99 -8.30
CA LEU A 251 14.83 -25.11 -8.91
C LEU A 251 13.34 -25.19 -8.52
N LEU A 252 12.89 -24.45 -7.49
CA LEU A 252 11.48 -24.39 -7.05
C LEU A 252 10.62 -23.57 -8.02
N SER A 253 10.38 -24.15 -9.19
CA SER A 253 9.67 -23.54 -10.30
C SER A 253 8.62 -24.48 -10.90
N GLY A 254 7.76 -23.96 -11.77
CA GLY A 254 6.69 -24.75 -12.39
C GLY A 254 5.82 -25.47 -11.35
N ARG A 255 5.79 -26.80 -11.41
CA ARG A 255 5.03 -27.65 -10.48
C ARG A 255 5.57 -27.66 -9.03
N TYR A 256 6.84 -27.29 -8.82
CA TYR A 256 7.48 -27.27 -7.50
C TYR A 256 7.46 -25.87 -6.86
N LYS A 257 6.77 -24.92 -7.48
CA LYS A 257 6.69 -23.55 -6.97
C LYS A 257 5.96 -23.52 -5.63
N GLN A 258 6.65 -23.07 -4.59
CA GLN A 258 6.09 -22.92 -3.26
C GLN A 258 4.92 -21.91 -3.26
N GLN A 259 3.82 -22.27 -2.59
CA GLN A 259 2.72 -21.33 -2.42
C GLN A 259 3.13 -20.22 -1.44
N PRO A 260 2.77 -18.97 -1.73
CA PRO A 260 3.29 -17.84 -0.97
C PRO A 260 2.70 -17.84 0.46
N ALA A 261 3.57 -17.77 1.47
CA ALA A 261 3.25 -17.98 2.89
C ALA A 261 2.14 -17.05 3.44
N TRP A 262 1.93 -15.85 2.87
CA TRP A 262 0.84 -14.95 3.27
C TRP A 262 -0.55 -15.59 3.19
N ARG A 263 -0.76 -16.56 2.29
CA ARG A 263 -2.03 -17.33 2.23
C ARG A 263 -2.28 -18.14 3.51
N LYS A 264 -1.24 -18.65 4.17
CA LYS A 264 -1.36 -19.31 5.48
C LYS A 264 -1.78 -18.31 6.55
N PHE A 265 -1.23 -17.09 6.52
CA PHE A 265 -1.55 -16.01 7.47
C PHE A 265 -2.94 -15.36 7.26
N LEU A 266 -3.54 -15.44 6.07
CA LEU A 266 -4.90 -14.94 5.81
C LEU A 266 -6.02 -15.91 6.17
N LYS A 267 -5.75 -17.22 6.19
CA LYS A 267 -6.76 -18.22 6.57
C LYS A 267 -7.43 -17.93 7.94
N PRO A 268 -6.71 -17.53 9.00
CA PRO A 268 -7.30 -17.14 10.28
C PRO A 268 -8.25 -15.93 10.20
N TRP A 269 -7.93 -14.94 9.37
CA TRP A 269 -8.70 -13.70 9.21
C TRP A 269 -10.10 -13.90 8.62
N ARG A 270 -10.36 -15.06 8.00
CA ARG A 270 -11.69 -15.41 7.49
C ARG A 270 -12.75 -15.37 8.58
N LYS A 271 -12.44 -15.84 9.80
CA LYS A 271 -13.39 -15.83 10.91
C LYS A 271 -13.68 -14.41 11.40
N VAL A 272 -12.64 -13.55 11.42
CA VAL A 272 -12.77 -12.13 11.77
C VAL A 272 -13.64 -11.40 10.75
N ALA A 273 -13.43 -11.64 9.46
CA ALA A 273 -14.24 -11.05 8.40
C ALA A 273 -15.72 -11.46 8.48
N ILE A 274 -16.00 -12.73 8.78
CA ILE A 274 -17.38 -13.22 9.00
C ILE A 274 -18.01 -12.51 10.20
N ALA A 275 -17.31 -12.44 11.34
CA ALA A 275 -17.81 -11.76 12.53
C ALA A 275 -18.07 -10.26 12.27
N ALA A 276 -17.18 -9.58 11.56
CA ALA A 276 -17.35 -8.19 11.15
C ALA A 276 -18.56 -8.01 10.22
N GLY A 277 -18.77 -8.93 9.27
CA GLY A 277 -19.95 -8.92 8.39
C GLY A 277 -21.26 -9.11 9.15
N VAL A 278 -21.30 -10.04 10.12
CA VAL A 278 -22.47 -10.24 10.98
C VAL A 278 -22.75 -9.00 11.82
N LEU A 279 -21.72 -8.40 12.44
CA LEU A 279 -21.86 -7.16 13.21
C LEU A 279 -22.40 -6.02 12.35
N MET A 280 -21.87 -5.84 11.14
CA MET A 280 -22.35 -4.82 10.21
C MET A 280 -23.83 -5.05 9.84
N ALA A 281 -24.22 -6.31 9.58
CA ALA A 281 -25.61 -6.64 9.28
C ALA A 281 -26.55 -6.33 10.46
N VAL A 282 -26.13 -6.61 11.70
CA VAL A 282 -26.89 -6.28 12.92
C VAL A 282 -27.04 -4.76 13.07
N LEU A 283 -25.95 -4.00 12.90
CA LEU A 283 -25.99 -2.53 12.98
C LEU A 283 -26.89 -1.92 11.91
N VAL A 284 -26.81 -2.42 10.67
CA VAL A 284 -27.69 -1.97 9.58
C VAL A 284 -29.15 -2.29 9.89
N ALA A 285 -29.44 -3.50 10.38
CA ALA A 285 -30.79 -3.89 10.75
C ALA A 285 -31.36 -3.01 11.87
N GLU A 286 -30.58 -2.74 12.92
CA GLU A 286 -30.95 -1.82 14.00
C GLU A 286 -31.25 -0.42 13.46
N HIS A 287 -30.42 0.09 12.55
CA HIS A 287 -30.62 1.41 11.97
C HIS A 287 -31.88 1.49 11.11
N VAL A 288 -32.15 0.47 10.29
CA VAL A 288 -33.36 0.41 9.45
C VAL A 288 -34.62 0.35 10.31
N ILE A 289 -34.62 -0.47 11.36
CA ILE A 289 -35.77 -0.60 12.28
C ILE A 289 -36.03 0.73 13.00
N SER A 290 -34.98 1.40 13.49
CA SER A 290 -35.14 2.66 14.21
C SER A 290 -35.64 3.79 13.31
N VAL A 291 -35.17 3.88 12.06
CA VAL A 291 -35.67 4.86 11.08
C VAL A 291 -37.15 4.64 10.78
N GLN A 292 -37.58 3.39 10.55
CA GLN A 292 -38.99 3.08 10.31
C GLN A 292 -39.87 3.43 11.52
N ALA A 293 -39.42 3.12 12.74
CA ALA A 293 -40.15 3.45 13.96
C ALA A 293 -40.30 4.98 14.14
N MET A 294 -39.23 5.74 13.87
CA MET A 294 -39.25 7.21 13.95
C MET A 294 -40.15 7.84 12.88
N GLU A 295 -40.16 7.30 11.65
CA GLU A 295 -41.08 7.77 10.60
C GLU A 295 -42.55 7.55 10.97
N GLN A 296 -42.88 6.38 11.53
CA GLN A 296 -44.23 6.10 12.01
C GLN A 296 -44.66 7.07 13.13
N GLN A 297 -43.78 7.34 14.10
CA GLN A 297 -44.05 8.32 15.15
C GLN A 297 -44.23 9.73 14.57
N ALA A 298 -43.40 10.12 13.60
CA ALA A 298 -43.51 11.43 12.94
C ALA A 298 -44.84 11.59 12.17
N LEU A 299 -45.33 10.52 11.53
CA LEU A 299 -46.64 10.53 10.87
C LEU A 299 -47.79 10.62 11.87
N ALA A 300 -47.71 9.89 12.99
CA ALA A 300 -48.70 9.97 14.06
C ALA A 300 -48.77 11.39 14.66
N TYR A 301 -47.63 12.00 14.97
CA TYR A 301 -47.58 13.38 15.46
C TYR A 301 -48.09 14.41 14.44
N LYS A 302 -47.85 14.19 13.15
CA LYS A 302 -48.42 15.03 12.07
C LYS A 302 -49.95 14.96 12.05
N ALA A 303 -50.50 13.75 12.08
CA ALA A 303 -51.94 13.53 12.09
C ALA A 303 -52.60 14.18 13.32
N GLU A 304 -51.97 14.04 14.48
CA GLU A 304 -52.48 14.61 15.73
C GLU A 304 -52.41 16.15 15.74
N SER A 305 -51.32 16.72 15.24
CA SER A 305 -51.18 18.18 15.10
C SER A 305 -52.22 18.75 14.15
N GLU A 306 -52.47 18.08 13.02
CA GLU A 306 -53.50 18.48 12.06
C GLU A 306 -54.91 18.38 12.66
N ARG A 307 -55.20 17.32 13.43
CA ARG A 307 -56.46 17.14 14.15
C ARG A 307 -56.71 18.30 15.12
N ILE A 308 -55.71 18.63 15.95
CA ILE A 308 -55.80 19.73 16.92
C ILE A 308 -55.95 21.07 16.19
N PHE A 309 -55.18 21.30 15.12
CA PHE A 309 -55.28 22.52 14.32
C PHE A 309 -56.68 22.71 13.73
N ARG A 310 -57.28 21.65 13.17
CA ARG A 310 -58.64 21.69 12.63
C ARG A 310 -59.72 21.93 13.71
N GLN A 311 -59.48 21.50 14.95
CA GLN A 311 -60.40 21.75 16.08
C GLN A 311 -60.35 23.21 16.55
N VAL A 312 -59.15 23.80 16.60
CA VAL A 312 -58.97 25.16 17.13
C VAL A 312 -59.24 26.24 16.07
N LEU A 313 -58.93 25.97 14.80
CA LEU A 313 -59.05 26.94 13.70
C LEU A 313 -59.86 26.35 12.52
N PRO A 314 -61.19 26.18 12.67
CA PRO A 314 -62.03 25.54 11.67
C PRO A 314 -62.11 26.30 10.34
N GLN A 315 -61.71 27.58 10.29
CA GLN A 315 -61.68 28.35 9.04
C GLN A 315 -60.59 27.92 8.04
N PHE A 316 -59.54 27.21 8.47
CA PHE A 316 -58.43 26.80 7.61
C PHE A 316 -58.48 25.30 7.30
N GLN A 317 -59.24 24.93 6.27
CA GLN A 317 -59.52 23.52 5.92
C GLN A 317 -58.37 22.79 5.20
N ARG A 318 -57.42 23.52 4.59
CA ARG A 318 -56.35 22.93 3.79
C ARG A 318 -54.99 23.17 4.44
N VAL A 319 -54.32 22.10 4.86
CA VAL A 319 -53.00 22.14 5.52
C VAL A 319 -51.97 21.45 4.61
N PRO A 320 -51.32 22.17 3.68
CA PRO A 320 -50.40 21.56 2.72
C PRO A 320 -49.03 21.18 3.32
N SER A 321 -48.61 21.78 4.44
CA SER A 321 -47.31 21.51 5.05
C SER A 321 -47.27 21.80 6.56
N GLN A 322 -46.29 21.22 7.26
CA GLN A 322 -46.06 21.52 8.69
C GLN A 322 -45.67 22.99 8.94
N SER A 323 -44.92 23.60 8.01
CA SER A 323 -44.53 25.00 8.10
C SER A 323 -45.73 25.94 7.96
N TYR A 324 -46.72 25.56 7.14
CA TYR A 324 -47.99 26.28 7.03
C TYR A 324 -48.77 26.25 8.35
N LEU A 325 -48.91 25.07 8.97
CA LEU A 325 -49.59 24.91 10.26
C LEU A 325 -48.96 25.81 11.34
N LYS A 326 -47.63 25.75 11.51
CA LYS A 326 -46.92 26.59 12.50
C LYS A 326 -47.09 28.08 12.23
N ARG A 327 -46.98 28.49 10.96
CA ARG A 327 -47.12 29.91 10.55
C ARG A 327 -48.51 30.43 10.85
N GLN A 328 -49.54 29.65 10.54
CA GLN A 328 -50.92 30.06 10.75
C GLN A 328 -51.27 30.13 12.24
N MET A 329 -50.82 29.15 13.03
CA MET A 329 -51.01 29.15 14.47
C MET A 329 -50.32 30.36 15.12
N ASN A 330 -49.08 30.67 14.74
CA ASN A 330 -48.37 31.86 15.22
C ASN A 330 -49.06 33.16 14.79
N SER A 331 -49.60 33.24 13.57
CA SER A 331 -50.32 34.43 13.11
C SER A 331 -51.62 34.68 13.90
N GLU A 332 -52.31 33.62 14.28
CA GLU A 332 -53.54 33.69 15.09
C GLU A 332 -53.22 34.00 16.56
N LEU A 333 -52.15 33.44 17.11
CA LEU A 333 -51.60 33.82 18.42
C LEU A 333 -51.20 35.30 18.46
N SER A 334 -50.55 35.82 17.42
CA SER A 334 -50.20 37.25 17.34
C SER A 334 -51.43 38.15 17.20
N ARG A 335 -52.49 37.66 16.55
CA ARG A 335 -53.77 38.39 16.41
C ARG A 335 -54.55 38.43 17.72
N LEU A 336 -54.64 37.30 18.42
CA LEU A 336 -55.37 37.15 19.68
C LEU A 336 -54.58 37.70 20.87
N GLY A 337 -53.25 37.65 20.80
CA GLY A 337 -52.32 38.11 21.83
C GLY A 337 -52.01 39.59 21.82
N GLY A 338 -52.71 40.41 21.01
CA GLY A 338 -52.62 41.86 21.03
C GLY A 338 -51.18 42.39 21.07
N GLY A 339 -50.48 42.33 19.94
CA GLY A 339 -49.13 42.87 19.68
C GLY A 339 -48.45 43.61 20.83
N GLY A 340 -47.90 42.86 21.80
CA GLY A 340 -47.00 43.37 22.83
C GLY A 340 -45.61 43.65 22.27
N SER A 341 -45.50 44.54 21.28
CA SER A 341 -44.21 45.13 20.93
C SER A 341 -43.93 46.28 21.90
N THR A 342 -42.92 46.09 22.74
CA THR A 342 -42.35 47.03 23.71
C THR A 342 -41.82 48.34 23.10
N GLU A 343 -42.01 48.55 21.79
CA GLU A 343 -41.71 49.76 21.01
C GLU A 343 -42.99 50.40 20.41
N GLY A 344 -44.13 50.25 21.08
CA GLY A 344 -45.39 50.83 20.64
C GLY A 344 -45.50 52.35 20.88
N ILE A 345 -46.47 52.98 20.19
CA ILE A 345 -46.85 54.41 20.29
C ILE A 345 -46.89 55.00 21.72
N LEU A 346 -47.22 54.18 22.72
CA LEU A 346 -47.31 54.60 24.12
C LEU A 346 -45.95 54.98 24.71
N HIS A 347 -44.87 54.32 24.27
CA HIS A 347 -43.52 54.64 24.72
C HIS A 347 -43.07 56.00 24.17
N TRP A 348 -43.34 56.25 22.88
CA TRP A 348 -43.11 57.56 22.25
C TRP A 348 -43.87 58.70 22.94
N LEU A 349 -45.14 58.46 23.32
CA LEU A 349 -45.94 59.44 24.06
C LEU A 349 -45.38 59.73 25.46
N ALA A 350 -44.88 58.70 26.15
CA ALA A 350 -44.27 58.87 27.48
C ALA A 350 -42.97 59.68 27.42
N GLU A 351 -42.14 59.49 26.38
CA GLU A 351 -40.89 60.23 26.17
C GLU A 351 -41.11 61.68 25.74
N LEU A 352 -42.19 61.96 24.99
CA LEU A 352 -42.46 63.30 24.46
C LEU A 352 -43.26 64.19 25.40
N GLN A 353 -44.00 63.62 26.35
CA GLN A 353 -44.76 64.37 27.35
C GLN A 353 -43.92 65.43 28.10
N PRO A 354 -42.70 65.14 28.61
CA PRO A 354 -41.93 66.11 29.38
C PRO A 354 -41.51 67.33 28.54
N SER A 355 -41.13 67.12 27.28
CA SER A 355 -40.69 68.18 26.38
C SER A 355 -41.86 69.05 25.91
N LEU A 356 -43.02 68.45 25.67
CA LEU A 356 -44.25 69.19 25.34
C LEU A 356 -44.78 69.98 26.55
N ALA A 357 -44.69 69.44 27.77
CA ALA A 357 -45.14 70.12 28.98
C ALA A 357 -44.32 71.40 29.30
N LYS A 358 -43.05 71.45 28.88
CA LYS A 358 -42.18 72.63 29.08
C LYS A 358 -42.53 73.81 28.16
N VAL A 359 -43.20 73.56 27.02
CA VAL A 359 -43.63 74.59 26.07
C VAL A 359 -45.15 74.70 26.11
N SER A 360 -45.69 75.17 27.24
CA SER A 360 -47.15 75.24 27.49
C SER A 360 -47.92 76.19 26.56
N GLN A 361 -47.21 76.99 25.75
CA GLN A 361 -47.78 77.87 24.72
C GLN A 361 -48.01 77.16 23.38
N LEU A 362 -47.70 75.87 23.27
CA LEU A 362 -47.86 75.04 22.07
C LEU A 362 -48.93 73.96 22.29
N SER A 363 -49.97 73.97 21.46
CA SER A 363 -51.08 73.00 21.52
C SER A 363 -50.97 72.01 20.36
N VAL A 364 -50.87 70.72 20.68
CA VAL A 364 -50.84 69.64 19.69
C VAL A 364 -52.27 69.27 19.29
N GLN A 365 -52.58 69.38 17.99
CA GLN A 365 -53.93 69.11 17.49
C GLN A 365 -54.10 67.71 16.92
N ASN A 366 -53.10 67.22 16.18
CA ASN A 366 -53.18 65.93 15.49
C ASN A 366 -51.91 65.13 15.67
N PHE A 367 -52.07 63.82 15.82
CA PHE A 367 -51.00 62.88 16.06
C PHE A 367 -51.08 61.64 15.14
N ARG A 368 -49.96 61.23 14.52
CA ARG A 368 -49.83 59.97 13.77
C ARG A 368 -48.50 59.28 14.07
N TYR A 369 -48.55 57.96 14.23
CA TYR A 369 -47.39 57.10 14.39
C TYR A 369 -47.35 56.05 13.28
N ASP A 370 -46.18 55.86 12.66
CA ASP A 370 -45.94 54.82 11.67
C ASP A 370 -44.89 53.83 12.22
N GLN A 371 -45.34 52.61 12.54
CA GLN A 371 -44.48 51.57 13.11
C GLN A 371 -43.43 51.05 12.12
N ASN A 372 -43.73 50.99 10.82
CA ASN A 372 -42.79 50.45 9.84
C ASN A 372 -41.61 51.39 9.60
N ARG A 373 -41.81 52.70 9.80
CA ARG A 373 -40.78 53.71 9.60
C ARG A 373 -40.23 54.30 10.90
N ASN A 374 -40.80 53.91 12.04
CA ASN A 374 -40.49 54.44 13.38
C ASN A 374 -40.52 55.98 13.41
N GLU A 375 -41.52 56.57 12.75
CA GLU A 375 -41.69 58.01 12.62
C GLU A 375 -42.94 58.47 13.37
N MET A 376 -42.82 59.59 14.06
CA MET A 376 -43.89 60.23 14.79
C MET A 376 -44.18 61.62 14.20
N ARG A 377 -45.40 61.84 13.72
CA ARG A 377 -45.81 63.08 13.05
C ARG A 377 -46.93 63.75 13.82
N PHE A 378 -46.76 65.03 14.14
CA PHE A 378 -47.80 65.79 14.80
C PHE A 378 -47.90 67.21 14.27
N GLN A 379 -49.10 67.77 14.36
CA GLN A 379 -49.37 69.17 14.04
C GLN A 379 -49.60 69.93 15.34
N ALA A 380 -48.93 71.07 15.46
CA ALA A 380 -49.04 71.92 16.62
C ALA A 380 -49.32 73.38 16.23
N VAL A 381 -49.90 74.11 17.18
CA VAL A 381 -50.24 75.53 17.03
C VAL A 381 -49.66 76.31 18.21
N ALA A 382 -48.97 77.41 17.93
CA ALA A 382 -48.37 78.29 18.94
C ALA A 382 -48.56 79.77 18.56
N SER A 383 -48.43 80.68 19.52
CA SER A 383 -48.60 82.12 19.29
C SER A 383 -47.48 82.75 18.45
N GLU A 384 -46.26 82.22 18.54
CA GLU A 384 -45.08 82.76 17.83
C GLU A 384 -44.19 81.65 17.28
N PHE A 385 -43.48 81.93 16.18
CA PHE A 385 -42.55 81.00 15.52
C PHE A 385 -41.42 80.51 16.44
N GLN A 386 -41.00 81.33 17.40
CA GLN A 386 -39.88 81.01 18.30
C GLN A 386 -40.14 79.78 19.18
N HIS A 387 -41.40 79.46 19.47
CA HIS A 387 -41.78 78.29 20.28
C HIS A 387 -41.54 76.97 19.52
N PHE A 388 -41.61 76.96 18.19
CA PHE A 388 -41.30 75.77 17.38
C PHE A 388 -39.80 75.49 17.36
N GLU A 389 -38.96 76.52 17.30
CA GLU A 389 -37.49 76.38 17.40
C GLU A 389 -37.05 75.95 18.80
N GLN A 390 -37.71 76.45 19.85
CA GLN A 390 -37.46 75.99 21.22
C GLN A 390 -37.83 74.51 21.40
N LEU A 391 -38.99 74.07 20.89
CA LEU A 391 -39.39 72.67 20.93
C LEU A 391 -38.45 71.79 20.08
N ARG A 392 -38.02 72.26 18.90
CA ARG A 392 -37.03 71.56 18.08
C ARG A 392 -35.73 71.36 18.84
N THR A 393 -35.19 72.40 19.47
CA THR A 393 -33.93 72.31 20.21
C THR A 393 -34.01 71.30 21.35
N MET A 394 -35.13 71.25 22.08
CA MET A 394 -35.33 70.28 23.16
C MET A 394 -35.54 68.85 22.66
N LEU A 395 -36.23 68.67 21.53
CA LEU A 395 -36.48 67.36 20.96
C LEU A 395 -35.29 66.83 20.15
N ASP A 396 -34.38 67.70 19.70
CA ASP A 396 -33.17 67.32 18.98
C ASP A 396 -32.12 66.63 19.87
N GLU A 397 -32.30 66.62 21.20
CA GLU A 397 -31.45 65.84 22.11
C GLU A 397 -31.66 64.32 21.90
N ASP A 398 -32.91 63.88 21.78
CA ASP A 398 -33.29 62.46 21.73
C ASP A 398 -33.80 62.00 20.34
N PHE A 399 -34.28 62.94 19.52
CA PHE A 399 -34.91 62.67 18.23
C PHE A 399 -34.27 63.50 17.11
N GLU A 400 -34.37 63.03 15.88
CA GLU A 400 -34.12 63.83 14.68
C GLU A 400 -35.44 64.53 14.32
N VAL A 401 -35.42 65.86 14.41
CA VAL A 401 -36.62 66.70 14.29
C VAL A 401 -36.62 67.44 12.96
N GLU A 402 -37.57 67.11 12.09
CA GLU A 402 -37.85 67.85 10.85
C GLU A 402 -39.07 68.76 11.07
N LEU A 403 -38.85 70.07 11.06
CA LEU A 403 -39.93 71.07 11.03
C LEU A 403 -40.43 71.23 9.60
N GLY A 404 -41.73 71.01 9.39
CA GLY A 404 -42.41 71.33 8.13
C GLY A 404 -42.61 72.83 7.93
N GLN A 405 -43.35 73.20 6.88
CA GLN A 405 -43.67 74.60 6.61
C GLN A 405 -44.51 75.20 7.75
N LEU A 406 -44.05 76.32 8.31
CA LEU A 406 -44.74 77.07 9.35
C LEU A 406 -45.61 78.15 8.70
N ASN A 407 -46.93 78.05 8.84
CA ASN A 407 -47.88 79.00 8.28
C ASN A 407 -48.48 79.87 9.40
N ARG A 408 -48.58 81.18 9.16
CA ARG A 408 -49.27 82.11 10.07
C ARG A 408 -50.72 82.26 9.60
N GLU A 409 -51.65 81.76 10.38
CA GLU A 409 -53.08 81.93 10.18
C GLU A 409 -53.62 82.86 11.27
N GLY A 410 -53.87 84.12 10.91
CA GLY A 410 -54.30 85.15 11.86
C GLY A 410 -53.25 85.45 12.93
N ASN A 411 -53.64 85.29 14.21
CA ASN A 411 -52.79 85.57 15.38
C ASN A 411 -52.09 84.31 15.94
N GLN A 412 -52.06 83.21 15.18
CA GLN A 412 -51.44 81.94 15.56
C GLN A 412 -50.59 81.37 14.41
N VAL A 413 -49.57 80.59 14.76
CA VAL A 413 -48.66 79.90 13.85
C VAL A 413 -48.94 78.40 13.95
N THR A 414 -49.22 77.76 12.80
CA THR A 414 -49.42 76.31 12.69
C THR A 414 -48.21 75.67 12.02
N GLY A 415 -47.80 74.50 12.51
CA GLY A 415 -46.63 73.78 12.04
C GLY A 415 -46.78 72.27 12.16
N ALA A 416 -46.26 71.54 11.17
CA ALA A 416 -46.11 70.10 11.24
C ALA A 416 -44.69 69.74 11.70
N ILE A 417 -44.57 68.78 12.61
CA ILE A 417 -43.30 68.30 13.15
C ILE A 417 -43.23 66.80 12.89
N VAL A 418 -42.11 66.35 12.33
CA VAL A 418 -41.79 64.94 12.11
C VAL A 418 -40.61 64.60 13.00
N LEU A 419 -40.77 63.57 13.82
CA LEU A 419 -39.74 63.03 14.69
C LEU A 419 -39.33 61.65 14.16
N ARG A 420 -38.03 61.44 14.04
CA ARG A 420 -37.42 60.12 13.86
C ARG A 420 -36.49 59.86 15.04
N ARG A 421 -36.32 58.61 15.47
CA ARG A 421 -35.31 58.30 16.49
C ARG A 421 -33.92 58.44 15.88
N LYS A 422 -33.02 59.16 16.56
CA LYS A 422 -31.60 59.12 16.22
C LYS A 422 -31.10 57.70 16.49
N SER A 423 -30.36 57.15 15.53
CA SER A 423 -29.81 55.79 15.62
C SER A 423 -28.66 55.72 16.61
#